data_AF-X1LQR7-F1
#
_entry.id   AF-X1LQR7-F1
#
_cell.length_a   1.000
_cell.length_b   1.000
_cell.length_c   1.000
_cell.angle_alpha   90.00
_cell.angle_beta   90.00
_cell.angle_gamma   90.00
#
_symmetry.space_group_name_H-M   'P 1'
#
loop_
_entity.id
_entity.type
_entity.pdbx_description
1 polymer ?
#
loop_
_entity_poly.entity_id
_entity_poly.type
_entity_poly.pdbx_seq_one_letter_code
_entity_poly.pdbx_strand_id
1 'polypeptide(L)' 'LVQMGVTPDMLLEEVARQMPELAPIMEGRDDYKKTEIQNLEKFLKEG' A
#
# COMPACT_ATOMS: atom_id res chain seq x y z
N LEU A 1 -10.13 -8.10 4.89
CA LEU A 1 -9.43 -8.30 3.57
C LEU A 1 -8.24 -9.28 3.61
N VAL A 2 -7.45 -9.35 4.69
CA VAL A 2 -6.32 -10.31 4.80
C VAL A 2 -6.74 -11.77 4.59
N GLN A 3 -7.94 -12.16 5.06
CA GLN A 3 -8.46 -13.52 4.90
C GLN A 3 -8.67 -13.93 3.42
N MET A 4 -8.69 -12.96 2.50
CA MET A 4 -8.75 -13.19 1.05
C MET A 4 -7.36 -13.23 0.39
N GLY A 5 -6.27 -13.15 1.17
CA GLY A 5 -4.89 -13.18 0.67
C GLY A 5 -4.37 -11.85 0.14
N VAL A 6 -5.06 -10.73 0.38
CA VAL A 6 -4.63 -9.40 -0.06
C VAL A 6 -3.51 -8.87 0.83
N THR A 7 -2.41 -8.41 0.23
CA THR A 7 -1.27 -7.81 0.92
C THR A 7 -1.20 -6.28 0.72
N PRO A 8 -0.52 -5.54 1.59
CA PRO A 8 -0.25 -4.12 1.39
C PRO A 8 0.44 -3.84 0.04
N ASP A 9 1.40 -4.68 -0.35
CA ASP A 9 2.12 -4.53 -1.63
C ASP A 9 1.17 -4.61 -2.83
N MET A 10 0.22 -5.56 -2.82
CA MET A 10 -0.78 -5.69 -3.89
C MET A 10 -1.68 -4.45 -4.00
N LEU A 11 -2.04 -3.84 -2.87
CA LEU A 11 -2.80 -2.59 -2.87
C LEU A 11 -1.98 -1.41 -3.39
N LEU A 12 -0.71 -1.32 -2.97
CA LEU A 12 0.19 -0.26 -3.42
C LEU A 12 0.45 -0.35 -4.92
N GLU A 13 0.64 -1.57 -5.46
CA GLU A 13 0.77 -1.81 -6.90
C GLU A 13 -0.50 -1.42 -7.67
N GLU A 14 -1.68 -1.77 -7.15
CA GLU A 14 -2.95 -1.41 -7.79
C GLU A 14 -3.18 0.11 -7.77
N VAL A 15 -2.86 0.78 -6.66
CA VAL A 15 -2.94 2.24 -6.56
C VAL A 15 -1.96 2.90 -7.54
N ALA A 16 -0.72 2.44 -7.63
CA ALA A 16 0.26 2.95 -8.58
C ALA A 16 -0.16 2.71 -10.05
N ARG A 17 -0.89 1.62 -10.32
CA ARG A 17 -1.44 1.31 -11.65
C ARG A 17 -2.60 2.23 -12.01
N GLN A 18 -3.51 2.48 -11.07
CA GLN A 18 -4.68 3.34 -11.29
C GLN A 18 -4.33 4.83 -11.27
N MET A 19 -3.28 5.20 -10.52
CA MET A 19 -2.79 6.57 -10.35
C MET A 19 -1.27 6.64 -10.58
N PRO A 20 -0.80 6.57 -11.85
CA PRO A 20 0.62 6.55 -12.18
C PRO A 20 1.41 7.76 -11.65
N GLU A 21 0.76 8.90 -11.44
CA GLU A 21 1.35 10.10 -10.86
C GLU A 21 1.82 9.92 -9.41
N LEU A 22 1.24 8.95 -8.69
CA LEU A 22 1.62 8.63 -7.32
C LEU A 22 2.83 7.69 -7.24
N ALA A 23 3.09 6.88 -8.28
CA ALA A 23 4.21 5.93 -8.31
C ALA A 23 5.57 6.55 -7.94
N PRO A 24 6.01 7.69 -8.53
CA PRO A 24 7.29 8.30 -8.15
C PRO A 24 7.31 8.88 -6.73
N ILE A 25 6.15 9.31 -6.21
CA ILE A 25 6.00 9.81 -4.84
C ILE A 25 6.15 8.66 -3.84
N MET A 26 5.58 7.51 -4.19
CA MET A 26 5.66 6.28 -3.41
C MET A 26 7.09 5.74 -3.42
N GLU A 27 7.77 5.68 -4.56
CA GLU A 27 9.14 5.15 -4.68
C GLU A 27 10.19 5.91 -3.86
N GLY A 28 10.09 7.24 -3.76
CA GLY A 28 11.17 8.09 -3.23
C GLY A 28 11.24 8.28 -1.71
N ARG A 29 10.40 7.62 -0.91
CA ARG A 29 10.37 7.80 0.55
C ARG A 29 10.26 6.49 1.33
N ASP A 30 11.38 5.81 1.53
CA ASP A 30 11.40 4.50 2.19
C ASP A 30 10.86 4.51 3.63
N ASP A 31 11.03 5.59 4.40
CA ASP A 31 10.45 5.68 5.75
C ASP A 31 8.96 6.05 5.75
N TYR A 32 8.51 6.79 4.75
CA TYR A 32 7.08 7.03 4.52
C TYR A 32 6.38 5.72 4.12
N LYS A 33 6.99 4.93 3.22
CA LYS A 33 6.51 3.60 2.83
C LYS A 33 6.30 2.70 4.05
N LYS A 34 7.23 2.66 5.01
CA LYS A 34 7.07 1.82 6.22
C LYS A 34 5.83 2.19 7.03
N THR A 35 5.58 3.49 7.22
CA THR A 35 4.43 3.97 7.99
C THR A 35 3.13 3.70 7.25
N GLU A 36 3.09 3.94 5.93
CA GLU A 36 1.94 3.63 5.09
C GLU A 36 1.64 2.13 5.00
N ILE A 37 2.68 1.28 4.91
CA ILE A 37 2.53 -0.18 4.95
C ILE A 37 1.90 -0.60 6.28
N GLN A 38 2.35 -0.06 7.42
CA GLN A 38 1.76 -0.36 8.73
C GLN A 38 0.29 0.08 8.83
N ASN A 39 -0.06 1.23 8.23
CA ASN A 39 -1.44 1.70 8.18
C ASN A 39 -2.31 0.80 7.29
N LEU A 40 -1.80 0.37 6.14
CA LEU A 40 -2.46 -0.57 5.25
C LEU A 40 -2.63 -1.94 5.89
N GLU A 41 -1.64 -2.45 6.62
CA GLU A 41 -1.77 -3.69 7.38
C GLU A 41 -2.88 -3.62 8.43
N LYS A 42 -3.02 -2.48 9.12
CA LYS A 42 -4.11 -2.26 10.07
C LYS A 42 -5.46 -2.24 9.36
N PHE A 43 -5.58 -1.45 8.28
CA PHE A 43 -6.79 -1.41 7.45
C PHE A 43 -7.21 -2.81 6.97
N LEU A 44 -6.26 -3.60 6.47
CA LEU A 44 -6.53 -4.95 5.96
C LEU A 44 -7.00 -5.92 7.06
N LYS A 45 -6.54 -5.72 8.30
CA LYS A 45 -6.90 -6.52 9.49
C LYS A 45 -8.21 -6.08 10.13
N GLU A 46 -8.53 -4.78 10.07
CA GLU A 46 -9.74 -4.20 10.64
C GLU A 46 -10.96 -4.34 9.73
N GLY A 47 -10.77 -4.47 8.41
CA GLY A 47 -11.82 -4.76 7.41
C GLY A 47 -11.76 -6.15 6.79
#